data_AF-A0A846NNH6-F1
#
_entry.id   AF-A0A846NNH6-F1
#
_cell.length_a   1.000
_cell.length_b   1.000
_cell.length_c   1.000
_cell.angle_alpha   90.00
_cell.angle_beta   90.00
_cell.angle_gamma   90.00
#
_symmetry.space_group_name_H-M   'P 1'
#
loop_
_entity.id
_entity.type
_entity.pdbx_description
1 polymer ?
#
loop_
_entity_poly.entity_id
_entity_poly.type
_entity_poly.pdbx_seq_one_letter_code
_entity_poly.pdbx_strand_id
1 'polypeptide(L)'
;MRLPSLVFDKDISSNFKQYLLKEWIITNGLGGYASSTVLGINTRKYHGLLVASVDRASGRKVCMAKLDEEMNIGKNIYPLSASEFQNGIFPKGYMFLKSFSVSPFPKYTYSVEEVELRKTIFMPCEKNVAIVLYEVLNQSDFGIELRIFPLVNWRHYHSVIDRWKDPWKLTEEQKENLLRMDFGDGSLSIVSTRGDFSADGKWVEKVFYREEEKRGESSLDDYYQPGNFSVHVRARENVRFALTATAQSRKPSGPSVLSETPIAMYDIDALYEKERKRRTDLLNRFYREHRDIHVKEWLNWMILATDTFIIRGFDPRESSVVAGYHWFEAWGRDAFISLPGLLLVARRFEDAR
;
A
#
# COMPACT_ATOMS: atom_id res chain seq x y z
N MET A 1 -1.77 23.75 -8.49
CA MET A 1 -1.73 24.01 -7.03
C MET A 1 -0.74 23.09 -6.34
N ARG A 2 -0.23 23.43 -5.15
CA ARG A 2 0.60 22.53 -4.33
C ARG A 2 -0.29 21.53 -3.58
N LEU A 3 0.04 20.24 -3.64
CA LEU A 3 -0.64 19.21 -2.84
C LEU A 3 -0.28 19.36 -1.36
N PRO A 4 -1.22 19.08 -0.43
CA PRO A 4 -0.95 19.22 0.98
C PRO A 4 0.07 18.18 1.45
N SER A 5 0.80 18.49 2.53
CA SER A 5 1.88 17.66 3.04
C SER A 5 1.72 17.43 4.53
N LEU A 6 1.95 16.20 4.97
CA LEU A 6 2.03 15.85 6.38
C LEU A 6 3.36 15.16 6.62
N VAL A 7 4.13 15.62 7.61
CA VAL A 7 5.46 15.10 7.92
C VAL A 7 5.54 14.77 9.41
N PHE A 8 6.14 13.63 9.70
CA PHE A 8 6.51 13.17 11.03
C PHE A 8 8.02 12.95 11.02
N ASP A 9 8.76 14.00 11.36
CA ASP A 9 10.20 14.04 11.46
C ASP A 9 10.62 14.17 12.93
N LYS A 10 11.47 13.26 13.39
CA LYS A 10 12.06 13.19 14.74
C LYS A 10 11.23 12.48 15.82
N ASP A 11 11.98 11.88 16.75
CA ASP A 11 11.52 11.19 17.96
C ASP A 11 10.52 10.06 17.73
N ILE A 12 10.65 9.34 16.61
CA ILE A 12 9.83 8.15 16.30
C ILE A 12 9.99 7.08 17.37
N SER A 13 11.22 6.84 17.83
CA SER A 13 11.50 5.90 18.92
C SER A 13 10.88 6.36 20.25
N SER A 14 11.05 7.63 20.61
CA SER A 14 10.53 8.21 21.86
C SER A 14 8.99 8.28 21.89
N ASN A 15 8.35 8.47 20.73
CA ASN A 15 6.90 8.57 20.59
C ASN A 15 6.27 7.31 19.96
N PHE A 16 6.93 6.16 20.10
CA PHE A 16 6.53 4.90 19.48
C PHE A 16 5.03 4.60 19.64
N LYS A 17 4.52 4.67 20.88
CA LYS A 17 3.10 4.38 21.18
C LYS A 17 2.15 5.34 20.45
N GLN A 18 2.51 6.61 20.33
CA GLN A 18 1.68 7.61 19.66
C GLN A 18 1.66 7.38 18.15
N TYR A 19 2.81 7.11 17.53
CA TYR A 19 2.90 6.90 16.08
C TYR A 19 2.33 5.55 15.63
N LEU A 20 2.33 4.55 16.50
CA LEU A 20 1.68 3.28 16.21
C LEU A 20 0.14 3.41 16.09
N LEU A 21 -0.46 4.43 16.71
CA LEU A 21 -1.89 4.73 16.59
C LEU A 21 -2.22 5.57 15.35
N LYS A 22 -1.22 6.09 14.64
CA LYS A 22 -1.43 6.90 13.43
C LYS A 22 -1.41 5.99 12.22
N GLU A 23 -2.53 5.96 11.50
CA GLU A 23 -2.74 5.14 10.31
C GLU A 23 -2.83 6.02 9.06
N TRP A 24 -2.48 5.46 7.91
CA TRP A 24 -2.70 6.08 6.61
C TRP A 24 -3.45 5.11 5.70
N ILE A 25 -4.15 5.67 4.71
CA ILE A 25 -4.83 4.91 3.67
C ILE A 25 -4.75 5.66 2.34
N ILE A 26 -4.57 4.91 1.26
CA ILE A 26 -4.77 5.36 -0.12
C ILE A 26 -5.66 4.36 -0.82
N THR A 27 -6.55 4.83 -1.70
CA THR A 27 -7.51 3.98 -2.42
C THR A 27 -7.27 4.02 -3.92
N ASN A 28 -7.80 3.03 -4.62
CA ASN A 28 -7.69 2.90 -6.08
C ASN A 28 -8.99 3.21 -6.83
N GLY A 29 -10.04 3.68 -6.15
CA GLY A 29 -11.34 3.97 -6.78
C GLY A 29 -12.15 2.73 -7.22
N LEU A 30 -11.66 1.51 -6.98
CA LEU A 30 -12.39 0.25 -7.23
C LEU A 30 -12.93 -0.38 -5.94
N GLY A 31 -12.66 0.25 -4.79
CA GLY A 31 -12.89 -0.30 -3.45
C GLY A 31 -11.68 -0.98 -2.84
N GLY A 32 -10.58 -1.08 -3.59
CA GLY A 32 -9.28 -1.51 -3.09
C GLY A 32 -8.48 -0.36 -2.49
N TYR A 33 -7.53 -0.72 -1.63
CA TYR A 33 -6.71 0.23 -0.90
C TYR A 33 -5.35 -0.34 -0.48
N ALA A 34 -4.46 0.56 -0.06
CA ALA A 34 -3.27 0.26 0.70
C ALA A 34 -3.34 1.03 2.02
N SER A 35 -3.01 0.38 3.13
CA SER A 35 -3.10 0.98 4.47
C SER A 35 -2.15 0.31 5.46
N SER A 36 -1.54 1.12 6.32
CA SER A 36 -0.72 0.69 7.44
C SER A 36 -0.58 1.81 8.46
N THR A 37 0.25 1.59 9.49
CA THR A 37 0.63 2.64 10.44
C THR A 37 1.77 3.51 9.92
N VAL A 38 1.98 4.67 10.53
CA VAL A 38 3.15 5.55 10.32
C VAL A 38 4.48 4.81 10.57
N LEU A 39 4.45 3.71 11.35
CA LEU A 39 5.63 2.88 11.64
C LEU A 39 5.79 1.68 10.70
N GLY A 40 4.83 1.46 9.77
CA GLY A 40 4.85 0.30 8.87
C GLY A 40 4.53 -1.02 9.55
N ILE A 41 3.97 -0.98 10.77
CA ILE A 41 3.50 -2.13 11.53
C ILE A 41 2.00 -2.30 11.29
N ASN A 42 1.58 -3.47 10.83
CA ASN A 42 0.17 -3.78 10.64
C ASN A 42 -0.48 -4.14 11.98
N THR A 43 -1.29 -3.23 12.54
CA THR A 43 -1.99 -3.40 13.82
C THR A 43 -3.42 -3.92 13.67
N ARG A 44 -3.93 -3.96 12.43
CA ARG A 44 -5.27 -4.42 12.06
C ARG A 44 -5.23 -5.56 11.06
N LYS A 45 -6.19 -6.50 11.10
CA LYS A 45 -6.37 -7.52 10.04
C LYS A 45 -6.71 -6.94 8.67
N TYR A 46 -7.08 -5.68 8.65
CA TYR A 46 -7.42 -4.91 7.46
C TYR A 46 -6.25 -4.13 6.86
N HIS A 47 -5.12 -4.02 7.57
CA HIS A 47 -3.93 -3.39 7.00
C HIS A 47 -3.32 -4.31 5.94
N GLY A 48 -2.84 -3.68 4.88
CA GLY A 48 -2.31 -4.37 3.71
C GLY A 48 -1.72 -3.38 2.72
N LEU A 49 -0.63 -3.75 2.07
CA LEU A 49 -0.04 -2.99 0.98
C LEU A 49 -0.85 -3.10 -0.31
N LEU A 50 -1.53 -4.24 -0.51
CA LEU A 50 -2.54 -4.40 -1.55
C LEU A 50 -3.74 -5.15 -0.99
N VAL A 51 -4.80 -4.41 -0.66
CA VAL A 51 -6.13 -4.95 -0.39
C VAL A 51 -6.99 -4.68 -1.61
N ALA A 52 -7.25 -5.70 -2.41
CA ALA A 52 -7.89 -5.56 -3.72
C ALA A 52 -9.35 -5.99 -3.67
N SER A 53 -10.21 -5.25 -4.38
CA SER A 53 -11.56 -5.72 -4.71
C SER A 53 -11.44 -6.61 -5.95
N VAL A 54 -10.91 -7.82 -5.76
CA VAL A 54 -10.60 -8.76 -6.85
C VAL A 54 -11.89 -9.25 -7.51
N ASP A 55 -12.91 -9.53 -6.71
CA ASP A 55 -14.27 -9.85 -7.16
C ASP A 55 -15.26 -9.08 -6.27
N ARG A 56 -16.04 -8.16 -6.87
CA ARG A 56 -16.94 -7.27 -6.14
C ARG A 56 -18.04 -8.01 -5.38
N ALA A 57 -18.39 -9.23 -5.80
CA ALA A 57 -19.43 -10.02 -5.13
C ALA A 57 -18.91 -10.70 -3.85
N SER A 58 -17.60 -10.99 -3.77
CA SER A 58 -16.97 -11.68 -2.64
C SER A 58 -16.20 -10.74 -1.71
N GLY A 59 -16.36 -9.42 -1.89
CA GLY A 59 -15.71 -8.41 -1.07
C GLY A 59 -14.23 -8.23 -1.39
N ARG A 60 -13.48 -7.72 -0.42
CA ARG A 60 -12.06 -7.37 -0.59
C ARG A 60 -11.16 -8.52 -0.16
N LYS A 61 -10.02 -8.67 -0.83
CA LYS A 61 -8.98 -9.60 -0.42
C LYS A 61 -7.72 -8.86 0.01
N VAL A 62 -7.14 -9.27 1.14
CA VAL A 62 -5.76 -8.88 1.48
C VAL A 62 -4.85 -9.76 0.62
N CYS A 63 -4.28 -9.18 -0.43
CA CYS A 63 -3.43 -9.87 -1.41
C CYS A 63 -1.94 -9.77 -1.03
N MET A 64 -1.53 -8.64 -0.45
CA MET A 64 -0.17 -8.45 0.04
C MET A 64 -0.22 -7.62 1.31
N ALA A 65 0.25 -8.18 2.42
CA ALA A 65 0.19 -7.56 3.73
C ALA A 65 1.19 -6.41 3.83
N LYS A 66 2.45 -6.64 3.44
CA LYS A 66 3.52 -5.64 3.44
C LYS A 66 4.73 -6.13 2.64
N LEU A 67 5.73 -5.25 2.51
CA LEU A 67 7.09 -5.60 2.12
C LEU A 67 7.98 -5.41 3.33
N ASP A 68 8.83 -6.39 3.61
CA ASP A 68 9.85 -6.34 4.64
C ASP A 68 11.22 -6.10 3.99
N GLU A 69 11.88 -5.01 4.36
CA GLU A 69 13.19 -4.65 3.81
C GLU A 69 14.32 -5.00 4.78
N GLU A 70 15.43 -5.48 4.23
CA GLU A 70 16.67 -5.79 4.93
C GLU A 70 17.85 -5.17 4.16
N MET A 71 18.69 -4.41 4.87
CA MET A 71 19.89 -3.81 4.29
C MET A 71 21.13 -4.55 4.77
N ASN A 72 21.88 -5.11 3.83
CA ASN A 72 23.11 -5.85 4.08
C ASN A 72 24.31 -4.96 3.77
N ILE A 73 25.13 -4.71 4.80
CA ILE A 73 26.34 -3.89 4.73
C ILE A 73 27.51 -4.73 5.24
N GLY A 74 28.37 -5.19 4.34
CA GLY A 74 29.45 -6.11 4.68
C GLY A 74 28.91 -7.41 5.28
N LYS A 75 29.15 -7.63 6.59
CA LYS A 75 28.63 -8.79 7.34
C LYS A 75 27.41 -8.46 8.21
N ASN A 76 27.04 -7.20 8.30
CA ASN A 76 25.95 -6.74 9.15
C ASN A 76 24.64 -6.75 8.37
N ILE A 77 23.59 -7.21 9.06
CA ILE A 77 22.23 -7.27 8.53
C ILE A 77 21.39 -6.30 9.35
N TYR A 78 20.73 -5.36 8.66
CA TYR A 78 19.87 -4.36 9.26
C TYR A 78 18.43 -4.53 8.77
N PRO A 79 17.56 -5.23 9.52
CA PRO A 79 16.14 -5.31 9.20
C PRO A 79 15.47 -3.95 9.41
N LEU A 80 14.84 -3.42 8.37
CA LEU A 80 14.11 -2.16 8.40
C LEU A 80 12.62 -2.36 8.64
N SER A 81 12.15 -3.59 8.53
CA SER A 81 10.77 -3.95 8.82
C SER A 81 10.47 -4.02 10.32
N ALA A 82 9.18 -3.96 10.64
CA ALA A 82 8.69 -4.31 11.97
C ALA A 82 7.31 -4.97 11.86
N SER A 83 7.12 -6.05 12.58
CA SER A 83 5.85 -6.76 12.69
C SER A 83 5.57 -7.03 14.16
N GLU A 84 4.30 -7.08 14.53
CA GLU A 84 3.90 -7.37 15.89
C GLU A 84 3.56 -8.85 16.03
N PHE A 85 4.03 -9.45 17.11
CA PHE A 85 3.74 -10.81 17.54
C PHE A 85 3.28 -10.77 18.99
N GLN A 86 2.74 -11.88 19.50
CA GLN A 86 2.26 -11.95 20.90
C GLN A 86 3.36 -11.66 21.93
N ASN A 87 4.62 -11.93 21.61
CA ASN A 87 5.78 -11.66 22.48
C ASN A 87 6.40 -10.27 22.26
N GLY A 88 5.81 -9.44 21.39
CA GLY A 88 6.27 -8.08 21.11
C GLY A 88 6.58 -7.85 19.65
N ILE A 89 7.24 -6.73 19.38
CA ILE A 89 7.53 -6.29 18.02
C ILE A 89 8.93 -6.74 17.61
N PHE A 90 8.97 -7.43 16.48
CA PHE A 90 10.19 -7.93 15.89
C PHE A 90 10.08 -8.01 14.35
N PRO A 91 11.14 -7.69 13.59
CA PRO A 91 12.32 -6.97 14.05
C PRO A 91 11.97 -5.52 14.45
N LYS A 92 12.93 -4.78 15.01
CA LYS A 92 12.73 -3.39 15.48
C LYS A 92 13.13 -2.35 14.43
N GLY A 93 12.80 -2.58 13.16
CA GLY A 93 13.22 -1.71 12.07
C GLY A 93 12.70 -0.27 12.13
N TYR A 94 11.63 -0.03 12.90
CA TYR A 94 11.16 1.31 13.24
C TYR A 94 12.24 2.18 13.94
N MET A 95 13.29 1.58 14.51
CA MET A 95 14.43 2.30 15.08
C MET A 95 15.29 3.00 14.01
N PHE A 96 15.27 2.50 12.76
CA PHE A 96 15.96 3.11 11.62
C PHE A 96 15.06 4.08 10.85
N LEU A 97 13.78 4.18 11.19
CA LEU A 97 12.85 5.09 10.55
C LEU A 97 13.16 6.52 10.99
N LYS A 98 13.67 7.33 10.06
CA LYS A 98 14.05 8.73 10.27
C LYS A 98 12.84 9.66 10.17
N SER A 99 11.96 9.39 9.22
CA SER A 99 10.73 10.17 9.02
C SER A 99 9.67 9.41 8.22
N PHE A 100 8.41 9.75 8.47
CA PHE A 100 7.29 9.38 7.61
C PHE A 100 6.61 10.64 7.08
N SER A 101 6.10 10.61 5.85
CA SER A 101 5.33 11.72 5.30
C SER A 101 4.23 11.25 4.34
N VAL A 102 3.24 12.10 4.11
CA VAL A 102 2.23 11.94 3.06
C VAL A 102 2.25 13.20 2.20
N SER A 103 2.82 13.11 0.99
CA SER A 103 2.96 14.28 0.10
C SER A 103 3.21 13.92 -1.37
N PRO A 104 2.19 13.54 -2.16
CA PRO A 104 0.82 13.23 -1.74
C PRO A 104 0.64 11.77 -1.29
N PHE A 105 1.71 10.99 -1.39
CA PHE A 105 1.72 9.55 -1.11
C PHE A 105 2.49 9.23 0.17
N PRO A 106 2.11 8.17 0.89
CA PRO A 106 2.87 7.64 2.01
C PRO A 106 4.32 7.39 1.62
N LYS A 107 5.25 7.99 2.37
CA LYS A 107 6.69 7.86 2.18
C LYS A 107 7.38 7.61 3.51
N TYR A 108 8.07 6.48 3.60
CA TYR A 108 8.98 6.14 4.68
C TYR A 108 10.41 6.50 4.28
N THR A 109 11.17 7.06 5.20
CA THR A 109 12.61 7.31 5.01
C THR A 109 13.37 6.65 6.15
N TYR A 110 14.16 5.64 5.82
CA TYR A 110 15.03 4.94 6.75
C TYR A 110 16.47 5.40 6.57
N SER A 111 17.24 5.41 7.65
CA SER A 111 18.66 5.76 7.64
C SER A 111 19.43 4.68 8.39
N VAL A 112 20.41 4.09 7.72
CA VAL A 112 21.34 3.12 8.31
C VAL A 112 22.74 3.52 7.88
N GLU A 113 23.61 3.80 8.85
CA GLU A 113 24.96 4.33 8.58
C GLU A 113 24.90 5.53 7.61
N GLU A 114 25.62 5.49 6.49
CA GLU A 114 25.63 6.52 5.44
C GLU A 114 24.70 6.20 4.25
N VAL A 115 23.68 5.36 4.47
CA VAL A 115 22.70 4.96 3.45
C VAL A 115 21.30 5.39 3.85
N GLU A 116 20.62 6.11 2.96
CA GLU A 116 19.22 6.50 3.12
C GLU A 116 18.34 5.70 2.16
N LEU A 117 17.34 4.99 2.69
CA LEU A 117 16.32 4.28 1.91
C LEU A 117 15.00 5.02 1.99
N ARG A 118 14.48 5.45 0.84
CA ARG A 118 13.16 6.06 0.73
C ARG A 118 12.20 5.08 0.06
N LYS A 119 11.06 4.83 0.69
CA LYS A 119 9.99 3.96 0.22
C LYS A 119 8.72 4.77 0.05
N THR A 120 8.27 4.99 -1.18
CA THR A 120 7.03 5.71 -1.50
C THR A 120 6.00 4.76 -2.07
N ILE A 121 4.78 4.77 -1.53
CA ILE A 121 3.72 3.82 -1.88
C ILE A 121 2.59 4.55 -2.58
N PHE A 122 2.19 4.13 -3.78
CA PHE A 122 1.01 4.66 -4.44
C PHE A 122 0.20 3.57 -5.15
N MET A 123 -1.08 3.87 -5.41
CA MET A 123 -1.96 3.02 -6.20
C MET A 123 -2.43 3.80 -7.42
N PRO A 124 -2.23 3.29 -8.64
CA PRO A 124 -2.86 3.85 -9.82
C PRO A 124 -4.40 3.78 -9.69
N CYS A 125 -5.08 4.88 -10.01
CA CYS A 125 -6.54 4.92 -10.07
C CYS A 125 -7.08 3.85 -11.02
N GLU A 126 -8.16 3.19 -10.60
CA GLU A 126 -8.88 2.14 -11.33
C GLU A 126 -8.05 0.90 -11.64
N LYS A 127 -7.04 0.59 -10.82
CA LYS A 127 -6.25 -0.63 -10.94
C LYS A 127 -6.09 -1.31 -9.57
N ASN A 128 -6.27 -2.63 -9.51
CA ASN A 128 -5.90 -3.45 -8.34
C ASN A 128 -4.38 -3.67 -8.29
N VAL A 129 -3.66 -2.56 -8.24
CA VAL A 129 -2.20 -2.47 -8.31
C VAL A 129 -1.69 -1.59 -7.18
N ALA A 130 -0.66 -2.04 -6.48
CA ALA A 130 0.13 -1.24 -5.56
C ALA A 130 1.57 -1.16 -6.07
N ILE A 131 2.10 0.06 -6.12
CA ILE A 131 3.48 0.31 -6.55
C ILE A 131 4.26 0.90 -5.38
N VAL A 132 5.43 0.33 -5.13
CA VAL A 132 6.39 0.81 -4.15
C VAL A 132 7.65 1.28 -4.87
N LEU A 133 7.87 2.59 -4.84
CA LEU A 133 9.07 3.24 -5.36
C LEU A 133 10.15 3.29 -4.28
N TYR A 134 11.31 2.75 -4.60
CA TYR A 134 12.50 2.80 -3.77
C TYR A 134 13.51 3.79 -4.35
N GLU A 135 14.02 4.68 -3.51
CA GLU A 135 15.20 5.49 -3.78
C GLU A 135 16.25 5.16 -2.72
N VAL A 136 17.37 4.58 -3.15
CA VAL A 136 18.52 4.26 -2.30
C VAL A 136 19.59 5.32 -2.56
N LEU A 137 19.96 6.06 -1.53
CA LEU A 137 21.04 7.02 -1.57
C LEU A 137 22.21 6.45 -0.77
N ASN A 138 23.17 5.82 -1.47
CA ASN A 138 24.35 5.27 -0.82
C ASN A 138 25.48 6.30 -0.83
N GLN A 139 25.66 7.01 0.28
CA GLN A 139 26.76 7.96 0.43
C GLN A 139 28.03 7.31 0.98
N SER A 140 28.02 6.02 1.30
CA SER A 140 29.18 5.33 1.84
C SER A 140 30.23 4.95 0.77
N ASP A 141 31.41 4.57 1.25
CA ASP A 141 32.51 4.02 0.43
C ASP A 141 32.42 2.51 0.19
N PHE A 142 31.30 1.87 0.56
CA PHE A 142 31.07 0.44 0.35
C PHE A 142 29.76 0.18 -0.41
N GLY A 143 29.69 -0.96 -1.08
CA GLY A 143 28.44 -1.43 -1.69
C GLY A 143 27.49 -2.03 -0.64
N ILE A 144 26.20 -2.02 -0.95
CA ILE A 144 25.17 -2.66 -0.13
C ILE A 144 24.30 -3.58 -0.98
N GLU A 145 23.67 -4.54 -0.32
CA GLU A 145 22.57 -5.32 -0.90
C GLU A 145 21.29 -4.98 -0.14
N LEU A 146 20.26 -4.56 -0.87
CA LEU A 146 18.91 -4.38 -0.34
C LEU A 146 18.08 -5.59 -0.72
N ARG A 147 17.60 -6.32 0.28
CA ARG A 147 16.70 -7.47 0.12
C ARG A 147 15.29 -7.05 0.51
N ILE A 148 14.32 -7.38 -0.35
CA ILE A 148 12.91 -7.03 -0.13
C ILE A 148 12.09 -8.30 -0.17
N PHE A 149 11.46 -8.62 0.96
CA PHE A 149 10.66 -9.82 1.20
C PHE A 149 9.17 -9.48 1.12
N PRO A 150 8.45 -9.91 0.08
CA PRO A 150 7.00 -9.77 0.06
C PRO A 150 6.35 -10.64 1.13
N LEU A 151 5.45 -10.07 1.93
CA LEU A 151 4.59 -10.84 2.84
C LEU A 151 3.20 -10.90 2.22
N VAL A 152 2.88 -12.07 1.68
CA VAL A 152 1.70 -12.36 0.88
C VAL A 152 0.60 -12.91 1.77
N ASN A 153 -0.62 -12.48 1.51
CA ASN A 153 -1.82 -13.10 2.05
C ASN A 153 -2.81 -13.30 0.88
N TRP A 154 -3.78 -14.19 1.01
CA TRP A 154 -4.84 -14.32 0.00
C TRP A 154 -6.17 -14.68 0.67
N ARG A 155 -6.59 -13.80 1.57
CA ARG A 155 -7.81 -13.97 2.38
C ARG A 155 -8.81 -12.86 2.18
N HIS A 156 -10.05 -13.18 2.50
CA HIS A 156 -11.07 -12.17 2.73
C HIS A 156 -10.65 -11.19 3.85
N TYR A 157 -10.91 -9.90 3.66
CA TYR A 157 -10.45 -8.84 4.57
C TYR A 157 -11.00 -8.93 6.00
N HIS A 158 -12.17 -9.55 6.21
CA HIS A 158 -12.71 -9.81 7.56
C HIS A 158 -12.12 -11.05 8.25
N SER A 159 -11.36 -11.88 7.53
CA SER A 159 -10.81 -13.14 8.05
C SER A 159 -9.33 -13.00 8.41
N VAL A 160 -8.81 -14.02 9.10
CA VAL A 160 -7.37 -14.31 9.26
C VAL A 160 -7.14 -15.73 8.76
N ILE A 161 -5.88 -16.11 8.55
CA ILE A 161 -5.49 -17.46 8.14
C ILE A 161 -4.58 -18.09 9.19
N ASP A 162 -4.84 -19.37 9.46
CA ASP A 162 -3.93 -20.28 10.16
C ASP A 162 -3.48 -21.33 9.14
N ARG A 163 -2.19 -21.33 8.79
CA ARG A 163 -1.64 -22.18 7.72
C ARG A 163 -1.90 -23.68 7.94
N TRP A 164 -2.11 -24.09 9.19
CA TRP A 164 -2.33 -25.50 9.56
C TRP A 164 -3.80 -25.90 9.42
N LYS A 165 -4.71 -24.92 9.36
CA LYS A 165 -6.16 -25.13 9.21
C LYS A 165 -6.66 -24.75 7.82
N ASP A 166 -5.98 -23.81 7.16
CA ASP A 166 -6.38 -23.21 5.88
C ASP A 166 -5.35 -23.51 4.78
N PRO A 167 -5.30 -24.73 4.22
CA PRO A 167 -4.31 -25.07 3.20
C PRO A 167 -4.58 -24.31 1.91
N TRP A 168 -3.56 -23.60 1.41
CA TRP A 168 -3.64 -22.92 0.12
C TRP A 168 -3.40 -23.88 -1.03
N LYS A 169 -4.19 -23.73 -2.10
CA LYS A 169 -3.87 -24.27 -3.42
C LYS A 169 -3.05 -23.22 -4.17
N LEU A 170 -1.78 -23.11 -3.80
CA LEU A 170 -0.84 -22.15 -4.35
C LEU A 170 0.04 -22.80 -5.41
N THR A 171 0.09 -22.19 -6.59
CA THR A 171 1.11 -22.47 -7.61
C THR A 171 1.97 -21.23 -7.80
N GLU A 172 3.29 -21.42 -7.85
CA GLU A 172 4.27 -20.34 -8.00
C GLU A 172 5.02 -20.49 -9.33
N GLU A 173 5.13 -19.38 -10.05
CA GLU A 173 5.95 -19.25 -11.25
C GLU A 173 6.89 -18.06 -11.06
N GLN A 174 8.19 -18.29 -11.22
CA GLN A 174 9.19 -17.24 -11.15
C GLN A 174 9.94 -17.11 -12.46
N LYS A 175 10.28 -15.86 -12.83
CA LYS A 175 11.12 -15.55 -13.97
C LYS A 175 11.88 -14.27 -13.71
N GLU A 176 13.20 -14.37 -13.51
CA GLU A 176 14.10 -13.22 -13.28
C GLU A 176 13.58 -12.30 -12.16
N ASN A 177 12.96 -11.19 -12.52
CA ASN A 177 12.43 -10.15 -11.66
C ASN A 177 10.91 -10.22 -11.45
N LEU A 178 10.25 -11.32 -11.84
CA LEU A 178 8.82 -11.56 -11.71
C LEU A 178 8.58 -12.79 -10.84
N LEU A 179 7.67 -12.62 -9.88
CA LEU A 179 7.00 -13.70 -9.14
C LEU A 179 5.50 -13.66 -9.48
N ARG A 180 4.93 -14.80 -9.86
CA ARG A 180 3.49 -14.99 -10.04
C ARG A 180 3.00 -16.11 -9.14
N MET A 181 1.90 -15.84 -8.43
CA MET A 181 1.24 -16.78 -7.53
C MET A 181 -0.21 -16.93 -7.96
N ASP A 182 -0.65 -18.17 -8.20
CA ASP A 182 -2.05 -18.53 -8.49
C ASP A 182 -2.66 -19.21 -7.27
N PHE A 183 -3.81 -18.72 -6.81
CA PHE A 183 -4.54 -19.20 -5.63
C PHE A 183 -5.84 -19.95 -5.99
N GLY A 184 -6.04 -20.26 -7.27
CA GLY A 184 -7.20 -20.96 -7.80
C GLY A 184 -8.40 -20.06 -8.13
N ASP A 185 -8.68 -19.02 -7.34
CA ASP A 185 -9.75 -18.04 -7.58
C ASP A 185 -9.25 -16.66 -8.06
N GLY A 186 -7.93 -16.48 -8.08
CA GLY A 186 -7.25 -15.33 -8.66
C GLY A 186 -5.74 -15.46 -8.51
N SER A 187 -5.01 -14.43 -8.93
CA SER A 187 -3.55 -14.43 -8.90
C SER A 187 -2.96 -13.11 -8.41
N LEU A 188 -1.75 -13.20 -7.87
CA LEU A 188 -0.90 -12.08 -7.50
C LEU A 188 0.40 -12.15 -8.31
N SER A 189 0.70 -11.08 -9.04
CA SER A 189 2.00 -10.91 -9.70
C SER A 189 2.79 -9.80 -9.01
N ILE A 190 4.06 -10.03 -8.73
CA ILE A 190 4.99 -9.04 -8.17
C ILE A 190 6.19 -8.92 -9.11
N VAL A 191 6.43 -7.72 -9.62
CA VAL A 191 7.52 -7.42 -10.57
C VAL A 191 8.43 -6.37 -9.97
N SER A 192 9.75 -6.55 -10.06
CA SER A 192 10.73 -5.52 -9.74
C SER A 192 11.36 -4.93 -11.00
N THR A 193 11.54 -3.61 -11.08
CA THR A 193 12.23 -2.98 -12.22
C THR A 193 13.77 -3.12 -12.15
N ARG A 194 14.30 -3.61 -11.02
CA ARG A 194 15.73 -3.87 -10.81
C ARG A 194 15.92 -5.00 -9.81
N GLY A 195 16.96 -5.80 -10.02
CA GLY A 195 17.27 -6.94 -9.17
C GLY A 195 16.47 -8.18 -9.53
N ASP A 196 16.92 -9.30 -8.98
CA ASP A 196 16.39 -10.63 -9.28
C ASP A 196 15.62 -11.18 -8.09
N PHE A 197 14.63 -12.03 -8.40
CA PHE A 197 13.87 -12.77 -7.40
C PHE A 197 14.57 -14.09 -7.07
N SER A 198 14.67 -14.39 -5.78
CA SER A 198 15.15 -15.66 -5.26
C SER A 198 14.09 -16.27 -4.34
N ALA A 199 13.58 -17.44 -4.72
CA ALA A 199 12.64 -18.22 -3.93
C ALA A 199 13.29 -18.78 -2.67
N ASP A 200 12.62 -18.59 -1.54
CA ASP A 200 12.95 -19.14 -0.22
C ASP A 200 11.65 -19.16 0.60
N GLY A 201 10.67 -19.91 0.09
CA GLY A 201 9.30 -19.93 0.58
C GLY A 201 9.20 -20.35 2.04
N LYS A 202 8.68 -19.47 2.89
CA LYS A 202 8.43 -19.76 4.31
C LYS A 202 7.21 -19.02 4.83
N TRP A 203 6.69 -19.51 5.95
CA TRP A 203 5.58 -18.87 6.64
C TRP A 203 6.09 -18.00 7.80
N VAL A 204 5.56 -16.79 7.88
CA VAL A 204 5.66 -15.91 9.05
C VAL A 204 4.38 -16.10 9.85
N GLU A 205 4.46 -16.95 10.87
CA GLU A 205 3.30 -17.39 11.63
C GLU A 205 2.96 -16.45 12.79
N LYS A 206 1.67 -16.35 13.12
CA LYS A 206 1.13 -15.68 14.31
C LYS A 206 1.47 -14.19 14.39
N VAL A 207 1.42 -13.49 13.26
CA VAL A 207 1.41 -12.02 13.25
C VAL A 207 0.17 -11.55 14.01
N PHE A 208 0.37 -10.63 14.95
CA PHE A 208 -0.63 -10.23 15.93
C PHE A 208 -1.24 -8.87 15.61
N TYR A 209 -2.57 -8.83 15.60
CA TYR A 209 -3.38 -7.64 15.39
C TYR A 209 -4.02 -7.17 16.69
N ARG A 210 -3.33 -6.23 17.35
CA ARG A 210 -3.75 -5.65 18.64
C ARG A 210 -5.15 -5.04 18.63
N GLU A 211 -5.61 -4.52 17.49
CA GLU A 211 -6.89 -3.82 17.41
C GLU A 211 -8.06 -4.81 17.35
N GLU A 212 -7.87 -5.96 16.70
CA GLU A 212 -8.81 -7.08 16.70
C GLU A 212 -8.83 -7.78 18.06
N GLU A 213 -7.67 -7.96 18.70
CA GLU A 213 -7.61 -8.51 20.06
C GLU A 213 -8.44 -7.68 21.05
N LYS A 214 -8.28 -6.35 21.03
CA LYS A 214 -9.07 -5.42 21.87
C LYS A 214 -10.58 -5.53 21.65
N ARG A 215 -11.01 -6.02 20.48
CA ARG A 215 -12.41 -6.20 20.11
C ARG A 215 -12.92 -7.62 20.37
N GLY A 216 -12.07 -8.54 20.83
CA GLY A 216 -12.42 -9.96 20.99
C GLY A 216 -12.58 -10.70 19.66
N GLU A 217 -11.94 -10.23 18.60
CA GLU A 217 -11.96 -10.81 17.25
C GLU A 217 -10.72 -11.67 17.00
N SER A 218 -10.75 -12.51 15.96
CA SER A 218 -9.55 -13.25 15.54
C SER A 218 -8.40 -12.31 15.20
N SER A 219 -7.30 -12.42 15.95
CA SER A 219 -6.19 -11.46 15.99
C SER A 219 -4.85 -12.01 15.50
N LEU A 220 -4.76 -13.30 15.19
CA LEU A 220 -3.54 -13.95 14.71
C LEU A 220 -3.68 -14.34 13.24
N ASP A 221 -2.67 -14.02 12.44
CA ASP A 221 -2.66 -14.27 11.00
C ASP A 221 -1.29 -14.77 10.55
N ASP A 222 -1.28 -15.69 9.61
CA ASP A 222 -0.06 -16.24 9.02
C ASP A 222 0.17 -15.65 7.63
N TYR A 223 1.37 -15.12 7.40
CA TYR A 223 1.77 -14.62 6.08
C TYR A 223 2.66 -15.62 5.37
N TYR A 224 2.48 -15.73 4.06
CA TYR A 224 3.41 -16.46 3.23
C TYR A 224 4.48 -15.53 2.67
N GLN A 225 5.76 -15.85 2.89
CA GLN A 225 6.91 -15.14 2.35
C GLN A 225 7.54 -16.01 1.26
N PRO A 226 7.29 -15.74 -0.04
CA PRO A 226 7.72 -16.62 -1.14
C PRO A 226 9.25 -16.58 -1.38
N GLY A 227 9.92 -15.53 -0.93
CA GLY A 227 11.33 -15.28 -1.24
C GLY A 227 11.65 -13.81 -1.13
N ASN A 228 12.62 -13.36 -1.92
CA ASN A 228 13.08 -11.96 -1.88
C ASN A 228 13.56 -11.44 -3.22
N PHE A 229 13.43 -10.14 -3.41
CA PHE A 229 14.09 -9.40 -4.49
C PHE A 229 15.39 -8.79 -3.96
N SER A 230 16.52 -9.06 -4.61
CA SER A 230 17.83 -8.55 -4.22
C SER A 230 18.32 -7.45 -5.18
N VAL A 231 18.63 -6.28 -4.64
CA VAL A 231 19.18 -5.15 -5.40
C VAL A 231 20.53 -4.74 -4.83
N HIS A 232 21.56 -4.81 -5.67
CA HIS A 232 22.90 -4.34 -5.34
C HIS A 232 23.05 -2.86 -5.70
N VAL A 233 23.58 -2.07 -4.76
CA VAL A 233 23.90 -0.65 -4.93
C VAL A 233 25.37 -0.44 -4.61
N ARG A 234 26.12 0.13 -5.56
CA ARG A 234 27.56 0.35 -5.40
C ARG A 234 27.83 1.48 -4.40
N ALA A 235 29.08 1.56 -3.94
CA ALA A 235 29.57 2.70 -3.19
C ALA A 235 29.32 4.00 -3.97
N ARG A 236 28.90 5.06 -3.27
CA ARG A 236 28.62 6.38 -3.85
C ARG A 236 27.62 6.37 -5.02
N GLU A 237 26.73 5.37 -5.10
CA GLU A 237 25.68 5.26 -6.13
C GLU A 237 24.30 5.62 -5.57
N ASN A 238 23.50 6.32 -6.37
CA ASN A 238 22.08 6.52 -6.11
C ASN A 238 21.27 5.64 -7.07
N VAL A 239 20.39 4.80 -6.53
CA VAL A 239 19.58 3.87 -7.32
C VAL A 239 18.10 4.14 -7.07
N ARG A 240 17.31 4.17 -8.14
CA ARG A 240 15.85 4.26 -8.09
C ARG A 240 15.23 3.10 -8.86
N PHE A 241 14.28 2.41 -8.23
CA PHE A 241 13.57 1.27 -8.81
C PHE A 241 12.18 1.12 -8.18
N ALA A 242 11.35 0.22 -8.72
CA ALA A 242 10.01 -0.02 -8.21
C ALA A 242 9.72 -1.51 -8.07
N LEU A 243 8.89 -1.85 -7.08
CA LEU A 243 8.15 -3.11 -7.02
C LEU A 243 6.67 -2.84 -7.31
N THR A 244 6.10 -3.61 -8.23
CA THR A 244 4.69 -3.52 -8.63
C THR A 244 3.99 -4.82 -8.26
N ALA A 245 2.97 -4.74 -7.41
CA ALA A 245 2.10 -5.87 -7.10
C ALA A 245 0.73 -5.69 -7.76
N THR A 246 0.30 -6.70 -8.51
CA THR A 246 -0.96 -6.70 -9.27
C THR A 246 -1.82 -7.88 -8.84
N ALA A 247 -3.03 -7.62 -8.36
CA ALA A 247 -4.01 -8.65 -8.03
C ALA A 247 -5.07 -8.77 -9.14
N GLN A 248 -5.37 -9.99 -9.56
CA GLN A 248 -6.35 -10.27 -10.62
C GLN A 248 -7.30 -11.40 -10.22
N SER A 249 -8.55 -11.30 -10.65
CA SER A 249 -9.54 -12.38 -10.51
C SER A 249 -9.45 -13.37 -11.66
N ARG A 250 -9.74 -14.64 -11.37
CA ARG A 250 -9.86 -15.67 -12.41
C ARG A 250 -11.08 -15.45 -13.31
N LYS A 251 -12.13 -14.80 -12.81
CA LYS A 251 -13.27 -14.33 -13.62
C LYS A 251 -13.04 -12.86 -13.96
N PRO A 252 -12.38 -12.54 -15.08
CA PRO A 252 -12.17 -11.15 -15.46
C PRO A 252 -13.53 -10.50 -15.67
N SER A 253 -13.85 -9.53 -14.84
CA SER A 253 -14.95 -8.60 -15.10
C SER A 253 -14.34 -7.31 -15.66
N GLY A 254 -13.81 -7.43 -16.89
CA GLY A 254 -13.10 -6.37 -17.62
C GLY A 254 -11.90 -6.87 -18.44
N PRO A 255 -11.27 -6.00 -19.26
CA PRO A 255 -10.09 -6.36 -20.06
C PRO A 255 -8.92 -6.84 -19.18
N SER A 256 -8.15 -7.81 -19.67
CA SER A 256 -7.11 -8.51 -18.90
C SER A 256 -5.96 -7.58 -18.47
N VAL A 257 -5.73 -7.46 -17.16
CA VAL A 257 -4.74 -6.55 -16.57
C VAL A 257 -3.27 -6.98 -16.81
N LEU A 258 -3.04 -8.24 -17.18
CA LEU A 258 -1.67 -8.77 -17.39
C LEU A 258 -0.91 -8.09 -18.54
N SER A 259 -1.58 -7.57 -19.57
CA SER A 259 -0.92 -6.82 -20.64
C SER A 259 -0.53 -5.39 -20.25
N GLU A 260 -0.88 -4.94 -19.04
CA GLU A 260 -0.66 -3.56 -18.57
C GLU A 260 0.12 -3.46 -17.26
N THR A 261 0.74 -4.54 -16.77
CA THR A 261 1.58 -4.45 -15.57
C THR A 261 2.86 -3.70 -15.94
N PRO A 262 3.13 -2.51 -15.37
CA PRO A 262 4.31 -1.74 -15.71
C PRO A 262 5.57 -2.50 -15.28
N ILE A 263 6.47 -2.72 -16.24
CA ILE A 263 7.71 -3.48 -16.04
C ILE A 263 8.92 -2.53 -16.04
N ALA A 264 8.78 -1.36 -16.66
CA ALA A 264 9.83 -0.36 -16.78
C ALA A 264 9.58 0.86 -15.88
N MET A 265 10.67 1.50 -15.42
CA MET A 265 10.59 2.72 -14.62
C MET A 265 9.86 3.87 -15.33
N TYR A 266 9.95 3.96 -16.66
CA TYR A 266 9.21 4.96 -17.45
C TYR A 266 7.69 4.83 -17.28
N ASP A 267 7.16 3.61 -17.30
CA ASP A 267 5.72 3.37 -17.13
C ASP A 267 5.28 3.70 -15.69
N ILE A 268 6.12 3.37 -14.71
CA ILE A 268 5.89 3.69 -13.30
C ILE A 268 5.84 5.21 -13.10
N ASP A 269 6.77 5.95 -13.69
CA ASP A 269 6.81 7.41 -13.61
C ASP A 269 5.60 8.06 -14.27
N ALA A 270 5.16 7.53 -15.42
CA ALA A 270 3.93 7.98 -16.07
C ALA A 270 2.69 7.76 -15.19
N LEU A 271 2.59 6.60 -14.52
CA LEU A 271 1.48 6.31 -13.58
C LEU A 271 1.53 7.20 -12.34
N TYR A 272 2.73 7.43 -11.80
CA TYR A 272 2.94 8.32 -10.65
C TYR A 272 2.50 9.74 -10.98
N GLU A 273 2.94 10.29 -12.11
CA GLU A 273 2.59 11.65 -12.52
C GLU A 273 1.11 11.76 -12.88
N LYS A 274 0.52 10.73 -13.50
CA LYS A 274 -0.92 10.68 -13.77
C LYS A 274 -1.74 10.80 -12.48
N GLU A 275 -1.37 10.05 -11.44
CA GLU A 275 -2.07 10.11 -10.14
C GLU A 275 -1.82 11.44 -9.41
N ARG A 276 -0.60 11.98 -9.46
CA ARG A 276 -0.28 13.30 -8.89
C ARG A 276 -1.06 14.42 -9.59
N LYS A 277 -1.14 14.37 -10.91
CA LYS A 277 -1.92 15.30 -11.74
C LYS A 277 -3.41 15.19 -11.42
N ARG A 278 -3.97 13.97 -11.35
CA ARG A 278 -5.38 13.74 -10.99
C ARG A 278 -5.76 14.42 -9.66
N ARG A 279 -4.95 14.24 -8.61
CA ARG A 279 -5.15 14.90 -7.31
C ARG A 279 -5.05 16.43 -7.39
N THR A 280 -4.10 16.92 -8.18
CA THR A 280 -3.93 18.36 -8.40
C THR A 280 -5.11 18.96 -9.17
N ASP A 281 -5.63 18.24 -10.16
CA ASP A 281 -6.78 18.63 -10.97
C ASP A 281 -8.08 18.65 -10.15
N LEU A 282 -8.25 17.74 -9.18
CA LEU A 282 -9.35 17.80 -8.21
C LEU A 282 -9.35 19.11 -7.42
N LEU A 283 -8.19 19.51 -6.88
CA LEU A 283 -8.06 20.79 -6.17
C LEU A 283 -8.29 21.97 -7.11
N ASN A 284 -7.62 22.00 -8.26
CA ASN A 284 -7.76 23.09 -9.24
C ASN A 284 -9.23 23.27 -9.67
N ARG A 285 -9.96 22.17 -9.91
CA ARG A 285 -11.38 22.21 -10.25
C ARG A 285 -12.21 22.84 -9.14
N PHE A 286 -12.02 22.38 -7.89
CA PHE A 286 -12.74 22.89 -6.73
C PHE A 286 -12.58 24.41 -6.58
N TYR A 287 -11.34 24.93 -6.57
CA TYR A 287 -11.09 26.36 -6.37
C TYR A 287 -11.48 27.21 -7.58
N ARG A 288 -11.41 26.68 -8.80
CA ARG A 288 -11.92 27.38 -10.00
C ARG A 288 -13.42 27.62 -9.93
N GLU A 289 -14.15 26.66 -9.38
CA GLU A 289 -15.60 26.69 -9.25
C GLU A 289 -16.08 27.45 -8.00
N HIS A 290 -15.19 27.63 -7.02
CA HIS A 290 -15.43 28.38 -5.78
C HIS A 290 -14.44 29.55 -5.63
N ARG A 291 -14.59 30.57 -6.48
CA ARG A 291 -13.65 31.70 -6.58
C ARG A 291 -13.50 32.51 -5.28
N ASP A 292 -14.52 32.51 -4.44
CA ASP A 292 -14.53 33.24 -3.16
C ASP A 292 -13.83 32.48 -2.02
N ILE A 293 -13.45 31.21 -2.24
CA ILE A 293 -12.78 30.38 -1.23
C ILE A 293 -11.27 30.48 -1.40
N HIS A 294 -10.58 30.93 -0.36
CA HIS A 294 -9.11 30.97 -0.33
C HIS A 294 -8.52 29.58 -0.08
N VAL A 295 -7.36 29.32 -0.69
CA VAL A 295 -6.63 28.06 -0.55
C VAL A 295 -6.17 27.89 0.91
N LYS A 296 -6.57 26.78 1.53
CA LYS A 296 -6.11 26.37 2.87
C LYS A 296 -5.68 24.91 2.86
N GLU A 297 -4.59 24.59 3.56
CA GLU A 297 -4.02 23.23 3.54
C GLU A 297 -4.97 22.18 4.10
N TRP A 298 -5.62 22.45 5.24
CA TRP A 298 -6.63 21.55 5.82
C TRP A 298 -7.80 21.30 4.86
N LEU A 299 -8.19 22.32 4.07
CA LEU A 299 -9.27 22.19 3.10
C LEU A 299 -8.83 21.33 1.91
N ASN A 300 -7.57 21.44 1.47
CA ASN A 300 -7.02 20.54 0.46
C ASN A 300 -7.07 19.08 0.92
N TRP A 301 -6.76 18.80 2.19
CA TRP A 301 -6.91 17.45 2.76
C TRP A 301 -8.36 16.97 2.70
N MET A 302 -9.32 17.80 3.11
CA MET A 302 -10.75 17.45 3.06
C MET A 302 -11.22 17.17 1.63
N ILE A 303 -10.86 18.02 0.66
CA ILE A 303 -11.24 17.84 -0.74
C ILE A 303 -10.66 16.55 -1.31
N LEU A 304 -9.37 16.28 -1.07
CA LEU A 304 -8.75 15.04 -1.53
C LEU A 304 -9.35 13.79 -0.86
N ALA A 305 -9.75 13.89 0.40
CA ALA A 305 -10.41 12.80 1.12
C ALA A 305 -11.78 12.46 0.52
N THR A 306 -12.50 13.42 -0.08
CA THR A 306 -13.80 13.12 -0.72
C THR A 306 -13.69 12.05 -1.80
N ASP A 307 -12.57 12.05 -2.54
CA ASP A 307 -12.29 11.10 -3.61
C ASP A 307 -12.02 9.68 -3.10
N THR A 308 -11.56 9.54 -1.85
CA THR A 308 -11.22 8.24 -1.24
C THR A 308 -12.43 7.31 -1.12
N PHE A 309 -13.63 7.88 -0.92
CA PHE A 309 -14.86 7.13 -0.63
C PHE A 309 -15.65 6.72 -1.87
N ILE A 310 -15.27 7.19 -3.05
CA ILE A 310 -16.01 6.96 -4.28
C ILE A 310 -15.44 5.74 -5.00
N ILE A 311 -16.29 4.74 -5.21
CA ILE A 311 -15.99 3.53 -5.96
C ILE A 311 -16.72 3.58 -7.29
N ARG A 312 -16.01 3.41 -8.40
CA ARG A 312 -16.62 3.23 -9.73
C ARG A 312 -17.18 1.83 -9.89
N GLY A 313 -18.36 1.69 -10.51
CA GLY A 313 -19.03 0.43 -10.82
C GLY A 313 -18.39 -0.34 -11.98
N PHE A 314 -19.06 -1.38 -12.48
CA PHE A 314 -18.61 -2.11 -13.68
C PHE A 314 -18.97 -1.32 -14.94
N ASP A 315 -20.17 -0.74 -14.96
CA ASP A 315 -20.48 0.35 -15.88
C ASP A 315 -19.76 1.61 -15.37
N PRO A 316 -18.96 2.30 -16.20
CA PRO A 316 -18.35 3.58 -15.85
C PRO A 316 -19.33 4.66 -15.40
N ARG A 317 -20.63 4.50 -15.70
CA ARG A 317 -21.72 5.39 -15.27
C ARG A 317 -22.25 5.05 -13.87
N GLU A 318 -21.91 3.90 -13.32
CA GLU A 318 -22.28 3.53 -11.97
C GLU A 318 -21.17 3.95 -11.01
N SER A 319 -21.55 4.51 -9.87
CA SER A 319 -20.65 4.78 -8.76
C SER A 319 -21.34 4.48 -7.43
N SER A 320 -20.55 4.18 -6.41
CA SER A 320 -21.03 3.92 -5.06
C SER A 320 -20.15 4.64 -4.05
N VAL A 321 -20.73 4.96 -2.89
CA VAL A 321 -20.02 5.59 -1.77
C VAL A 321 -19.80 4.53 -0.69
N VAL A 322 -18.54 4.26 -0.36
CA VAL A 322 -18.17 3.43 0.79
C VAL A 322 -18.49 4.18 2.07
N ALA A 323 -19.19 3.52 2.99
CA ALA A 323 -19.55 4.14 4.27
C ALA A 323 -18.32 4.40 5.17
N GLY A 324 -17.28 3.57 5.05
CA GLY A 324 -16.01 3.81 5.72
C GLY A 324 -15.04 2.64 5.57
N TYR A 325 -13.77 2.96 5.30
CA TYR A 325 -12.72 1.97 5.41
C TYR A 325 -12.33 1.76 6.89
N HIS A 326 -11.95 0.56 7.30
CA HIS A 326 -11.77 -0.63 6.45
C HIS A 326 -12.98 -1.58 6.38
N TRP A 327 -13.94 -1.44 7.30
CA TRP A 327 -14.93 -2.48 7.59
C TRP A 327 -16.19 -2.42 6.74
N PHE A 328 -16.55 -1.24 6.25
CA PHE A 328 -17.85 -1.07 5.61
C PHE A 328 -17.74 -1.15 4.09
N GLU A 329 -18.88 -1.53 3.51
CA GLU A 329 -19.12 -1.50 2.08
C GLU A 329 -19.96 -0.26 1.74
N ALA A 330 -20.66 -0.27 0.61
CA ALA A 330 -21.59 0.80 0.29
C ALA A 330 -22.90 0.61 1.05
N TRP A 331 -23.31 1.62 1.82
CA TRP A 331 -24.56 1.62 2.58
C TRP A 331 -25.39 2.84 2.18
N GLY A 332 -26.64 2.62 1.76
CA GLY A 332 -27.49 3.68 1.21
C GLY A 332 -27.68 4.87 2.16
N ARG A 333 -27.89 4.61 3.46
CA ARG A 333 -28.04 5.67 4.47
C ARG A 333 -26.82 6.59 4.52
N ASP A 334 -25.64 6.00 4.72
CA ASP A 334 -24.36 6.71 4.85
C ASP A 334 -24.01 7.44 3.55
N ALA A 335 -24.32 6.84 2.39
CA ALA A 335 -24.17 7.47 1.10
C ALA A 335 -25.01 8.74 0.98
N PHE A 336 -26.32 8.69 1.27
CA PHE A 336 -27.19 9.86 1.15
C PHE A 336 -26.91 10.95 2.19
N ILE A 337 -26.46 10.58 3.40
CA ILE A 337 -26.01 11.56 4.40
C ILE A 337 -24.74 12.28 3.92
N SER A 338 -23.79 11.55 3.33
CA SER A 338 -22.48 12.08 2.94
C SER A 338 -22.47 12.74 1.56
N LEU A 339 -23.44 12.43 0.71
CA LEU A 339 -23.55 12.88 -0.69
C LEU A 339 -23.37 14.41 -0.86
N PRO A 340 -23.99 15.29 -0.03
CA PRO A 340 -23.81 16.72 -0.20
C PRO A 340 -22.36 17.15 -0.04
N GLY A 341 -21.65 16.63 0.96
CA GLY A 341 -20.25 16.98 1.23
C GLY A 341 -19.28 16.34 0.23
N LEU A 342 -19.47 15.06 -0.07
CA LEU A 342 -18.59 14.31 -0.96
C LEU A 342 -18.74 14.74 -2.43
N LEU A 343 -19.96 15.04 -2.87
CA LEU A 343 -20.27 15.20 -4.30
C LEU A 343 -20.77 16.60 -4.64
N LEU A 344 -21.75 17.16 -3.93
CA LEU A 344 -22.38 18.43 -4.34
C LEU A 344 -21.50 19.64 -4.08
N VAL A 345 -20.93 19.76 -2.87
CA VAL A 345 -19.97 20.83 -2.53
C VAL A 345 -18.71 20.72 -3.38
N ALA A 346 -18.28 19.50 -3.70
CA ALA A 346 -17.17 19.25 -4.62
C ALA A 346 -17.55 19.39 -6.12
N ARG A 347 -18.83 19.69 -6.42
CA ARG A 347 -19.42 19.81 -7.76
C ARG A 347 -19.18 18.61 -8.68
N ARG A 348 -19.14 17.42 -8.09
CA ARG A 348 -19.09 16.13 -8.79
C ARG A 348 -20.51 15.67 -9.17
N PHE A 349 -21.23 16.50 -9.94
CA PHE A 349 -22.65 16.28 -10.22
C PHE A 349 -22.93 15.01 -11.03
N GLU A 350 -22.02 14.62 -11.93
CA GLU A 350 -22.14 13.36 -12.67
C GLU A 350 -22.02 12.13 -11.76
N ASP A 351 -21.19 12.19 -10.71
CA ASP A 351 -21.08 11.10 -9.72
C ASP A 351 -22.29 11.08 -8.77
N ALA A 352 -23.01 12.19 -8.63
CA ALA A 352 -24.18 12.33 -7.74
C ALA A 352 -25.51 11.94 -8.39
N ARG A 353 -25.56 11.98 -9.73
CA ARG A 353 -26.73 11.62 -10.53
C ARG A 353 -26.85 10.12 -10.66
#